data_AF-A0A6J6D7P4-F1
#
_entry.id   AF-A0A6J6D7P4-F1
#
_cell.length_a   1.000
_cell.length_b   1.000
_cell.length_c   1.000
_cell.angle_alpha   90.00
_cell.angle_beta   90.00
_cell.angle_gamma   90.00
#
_symmetry.space_group_name_H-M   'P 1'
#
loop_
_entity.id
_entity.type
_entity.pdbx_description
1 polymer ?
#
loop_
_entity_poly.entity_id
_entity_poly.type
_entity_poly.pdbx_seq_one_letter_code
_entity_poly.pdbx_strand_id
1 'polypeptide(L)'
;MFWNLLTAAGALLGSVIGNPADWGLDAAAGAAFLGLIWPRLKESKLLVLAVVSAFTATLLSAFIPAGLPVLLTAAVAVLFWLYEIARKAK
;
A
#
# COMPACT_ATOMS: atom_id res chain seq x y z
N MET A 1 -6.14 13.18 26.01
CA MET A 1 -4.89 13.06 26.79
C MET A 1 -4.07 11.83 26.37
N PHE A 2 -4.65 10.61 26.37
CA PHE A 2 -3.93 9.36 26.07
C PHE A 2 -3.23 9.36 24.70
N TRP A 3 -3.85 9.96 23.69
CA TRP A 3 -3.26 10.13 22.35
C TRP A 3 -1.92 10.86 22.35
N ASN A 4 -1.81 11.96 23.11
CA ASN A 4 -0.57 12.75 23.18
C ASN A 4 0.53 11.97 23.91
N LEU A 5 0.18 11.25 24.99
CA LEU A 5 1.12 10.40 25.72
C LEU A 5 1.61 9.23 24.87
N LEU A 6 0.72 8.56 24.16
CA LEU A 6 1.06 7.41 23.32
C LEU A 6 1.88 7.85 22.09
N THR A 7 1.56 8.99 21.50
CA THR A 7 2.35 9.59 20.41
C THR A 7 3.74 9.99 20.90
N ALA A 8 3.84 10.63 22.07
CA ALA A 8 5.12 11.00 22.67
C ALA A 8 5.96 9.75 23.02
N ALA A 9 5.33 8.73 23.59
CA ALA A 9 5.99 7.45 23.87
C ALA A 9 6.46 6.75 22.59
N GLY A 10 5.64 6.73 21.52
CA GLY A 10 6.02 6.16 20.23
C GLY A 10 7.19 6.89 19.57
N ALA A 11 7.21 8.23 19.64
CA ALA A 11 8.31 9.03 19.11
C ALA A 11 9.63 8.78 19.87
N LEU A 12 9.56 8.67 21.21
CA LEU A 12 10.72 8.37 22.04
C LEU A 12 11.22 6.93 21.85
N LEU A 13 10.32 5.95 21.75
CA LEU A 13 10.71 4.56 21.48
C LEU A 13 11.31 4.40 20.07
N GLY A 14 10.75 5.11 19.09
CA GLY A 14 11.26 5.11 17.71
C GLY A 14 12.66 5.71 17.57
N SER A 15 13.01 6.73 18.37
CA SER A 15 14.35 7.33 18.32
C SER A 15 15.45 6.44 18.94
N VAL A 16 15.08 5.49 19.80
CA VAL A 16 16.00 4.56 20.47
C VAL A 16 16.23 3.29 19.65
N ILE A 17 15.29 2.91 18.79
CA ILE A 17 15.29 1.64 18.02
C ILE A 17 16.36 1.59 16.90
N GLY A 18 17.02 2.70 16.58
CA GLY A 18 18.02 2.77 15.52
C GLY A 18 17.39 2.91 14.14
N ASN A 19 18.05 2.43 13.08
CA ASN A 19 17.53 2.53 11.71
C ASN A 19 16.35 1.55 11.51
N PRO A 20 15.12 2.03 11.25
CA PRO A 20 13.95 1.17 11.03
C PRO A 20 14.10 0.20 9.85
N ALA A 21 14.94 0.55 8.87
CA ALA A 21 15.22 -0.27 7.70
C ALA A 21 15.84 -1.63 8.08
N ASP A 22 16.67 -1.67 9.13
CA ASP A 22 17.36 -2.89 9.57
C ASP A 22 16.39 -3.95 10.10
N TRP A 23 15.22 -3.51 10.56
CA TRP A 23 14.16 -4.37 11.12
C TRP A 23 12.99 -4.56 10.14
N GLY A 24 13.10 -4.03 8.92
CA GLY A 24 12.01 -4.06 7.94
C GLY A 24 10.77 -3.27 8.38
N LEU A 25 10.91 -2.38 9.37
CA LEU A 25 9.82 -1.54 9.89
C LEU A 25 9.28 -0.57 8.83
N ASP A 26 10.08 -0.27 7.79
CA ASP A 26 9.66 0.54 6.63
C ASP A 26 8.55 -0.12 5.81
N ALA A 27 8.54 -1.45 5.72
CA ALA A 27 7.48 -2.20 5.05
C ALA A 27 6.29 -2.55 5.96
N ALA A 28 6.44 -2.40 7.28
CA ALA A 28 5.47 -2.87 8.27
C ALA A 28 4.10 -2.19 8.14
N ALA A 29 4.07 -0.88 7.90
CA ALA A 29 2.82 -0.15 7.69
C ALA A 29 2.07 -0.66 6.45
N GLY A 30 2.78 -0.86 5.33
CA GLY A 30 2.20 -1.43 4.10
C GLY A 30 1.66 -2.85 4.32
N ALA A 31 2.40 -3.69 5.04
CA ALA A 31 1.98 -5.05 5.39
C ALA A 31 0.72 -5.06 6.27
N ALA A 32 0.60 -4.15 7.24
CA ALA A 32 -0.59 -4.02 8.08
C ALA A 32 -1.84 -3.68 7.25
N PHE A 33 -1.74 -2.72 6.32
CA PHE A 33 -2.84 -2.41 5.40
C PHE A 33 -3.20 -3.59 4.50
N LEU A 34 -2.20 -4.29 3.95
CA LEU A 34 -2.39 -5.53 3.19
C LEU A 34 -3.14 -6.59 3.99
N GLY A 35 -2.81 -6.75 5.27
CA GLY A 35 -3.52 -7.62 6.21
C GLY A 35 -5.00 -7.25 6.38
N LEU A 36 -5.31 -5.95 6.46
CA LEU A 36 -6.70 -5.47 6.56
C LEU A 36 -7.52 -5.77 5.30
N ILE A 37 -6.91 -5.71 4.12
CA ILE A 37 -7.60 -5.99 2.84
C ILE A 37 -7.58 -7.46 2.44
N TRP A 38 -6.82 -8.31 3.13
CA TRP A 38 -6.63 -9.74 2.80
C TRP A 38 -7.92 -10.51 2.48
N PRO A 39 -9.02 -10.38 3.25
CA PRO A 39 -10.27 -11.09 2.95
C PRO A 39 -10.87 -10.70 1.60
N ARG A 40 -10.64 -9.45 1.14
CA ARG A 40 -11.14 -8.92 -0.13
C ARG A 40 -10.28 -9.36 -1.33
N LEU A 41 -9.02 -9.71 -1.13
CA LEU A 41 -8.13 -10.20 -2.20
C LEU A 41 -8.37 -11.66 -2.61
N LYS A 42 -9.27 -12.38 -1.94
CA LYS A 42 -9.56 -13.79 -2.24
C LYS A 42 -10.20 -14.01 -3.60
N GLU A 43 -10.78 -12.98 -4.20
CA GLU A 43 -11.28 -13.05 -5.57
C GLU A 43 -10.11 -13.04 -6.57
N SER A 44 -10.06 -14.04 -7.47
CA SER A 44 -8.93 -14.21 -8.40
C SER A 44 -8.66 -12.98 -9.28
N LYS A 45 -9.71 -12.23 -9.65
CA LYS A 45 -9.56 -10.98 -10.41
C LYS A 45 -8.85 -9.88 -9.61
N LEU A 46 -9.22 -9.70 -8.34
CA LEU A 46 -8.61 -8.72 -7.45
C LEU A 46 -7.16 -9.10 -7.12
N LEU A 47 -6.85 -10.39 -7.00
CA LEU A 47 -5.49 -10.86 -6.79
C LEU A 47 -4.59 -10.54 -7.99
N VAL A 48 -5.06 -10.80 -9.22
CA VAL A 48 -4.32 -10.44 -10.45
C VAL A 48 -4.12 -8.92 -10.52
N LEU A 49 -5.15 -8.13 -10.26
CA LEU A 49 -5.04 -6.67 -10.24
C LEU A 49 -4.03 -6.18 -9.21
N ALA A 50 -4.04 -6.76 -8.00
CA ALA A 50 -3.13 -6.43 -6.93
C ALA A 50 -1.67 -6.73 -7.30
N VAL A 51 -1.40 -7.90 -7.88
CA VAL A 51 -0.05 -8.28 -8.33
C VAL A 51 0.44 -7.37 -9.46
N VAL A 52 -0.40 -7.10 -10.46
CA VAL A 52 -0.06 -6.20 -11.57
C VAL A 52 0.23 -4.78 -11.05
N SER A 53 -0.59 -4.29 -10.12
CA SER A 53 -0.40 -2.98 -9.50
C SER A 53 0.88 -2.93 -8.68
N ALA A 54 1.14 -3.94 -7.84
CA ALA A 54 2.36 -4.03 -7.04
C ALA A 54 3.61 -4.03 -7.93
N PHE A 55 3.63 -4.85 -8.98
CA PHE A 55 4.73 -4.91 -9.94
C PHE A 55 4.96 -3.57 -10.65
N THR A 56 3.87 -2.91 -11.06
CA THR A 56 3.93 -1.59 -11.68
C THR A 56 4.50 -0.55 -10.72
N ALA A 57 4.02 -0.49 -9.47
CA ALA A 57 4.55 0.42 -8.45
C ALA A 57 6.05 0.19 -8.21
N THR A 58 6.48 -1.08 -8.07
CA THR A 58 7.89 -1.42 -7.84
C THR A 58 8.78 -0.99 -9.00
N LEU A 59 8.34 -1.21 -10.24
CA LEU A 59 9.09 -0.76 -11.43
C LEU A 59 9.19 0.76 -11.51
N LEU A 60 8.09 1.48 -11.28
CA LEU A 60 8.07 2.94 -11.37
C LEU A 60 8.79 3.61 -10.20
N SER A 61 8.91 2.94 -9.06
CA SER A 61 9.61 3.46 -7.88
C SER A 61 11.09 3.73 -8.13
N ALA A 62 11.72 3.09 -9.13
CA ALA A 62 13.11 3.35 -9.49
C ALA A 62 13.30 4.66 -10.28
N PHE A 63 12.24 5.17 -10.93
CA PHE A 63 12.32 6.28 -11.88
C PHE A 63 11.68 7.57 -11.37
N ILE A 64 10.79 7.49 -10.37
CA ILE A 64 9.90 8.58 -9.98
C ILE A 64 9.97 8.81 -8.46
N PRO A 65 9.93 10.08 -7.98
CA PRO A 65 9.87 10.39 -6.56
C PRO A 65 8.79 9.61 -5.80
N ALA A 66 9.07 9.34 -4.51
CA ALA A 66 8.17 8.65 -3.62
C ALA A 66 6.77 9.27 -3.63
N GLY A 67 5.74 8.42 -3.72
CA GLY A 67 4.32 8.82 -3.74
C GLY A 67 3.68 8.85 -5.14
N LEU A 68 4.41 9.21 -6.20
CA LEU A 68 3.86 9.21 -7.56
C LEU A 68 3.56 7.81 -8.12
N PRO A 69 4.41 6.78 -7.91
CA PRO A 69 4.10 5.42 -8.35
C PRO A 69 2.75 4.92 -7.80
N VAL A 70 2.40 5.30 -6.56
CA VAL A 70 1.14 4.94 -5.90
C VAL A 70 -0.05 5.56 -6.65
N LEU A 71 0.02 6.85 -6.99
CA LEU A 71 -1.03 7.54 -7.75
C LEU A 71 -1.25 6.90 -9.12
N LEU A 72 -0.18 6.51 -9.80
CA LEU A 72 -0.26 5.85 -11.11
C LEU A 72 -0.92 4.47 -11.01
N THR A 73 -0.59 3.68 -9.98
CA THR A 73 -1.28 2.40 -9.75
C THR A 73 -2.75 2.56 -9.38
N ALA A 74 -3.11 3.61 -8.63
CA ALA A 74 -4.50 3.93 -8.35
C ALA A 74 -5.28 4.24 -9.64
N ALA A 75 -4.67 4.98 -10.59
CA ALA A 75 -5.27 5.23 -11.89
C ALA A 75 -5.52 3.92 -12.68
N VAL A 76 -4.56 2.99 -12.68
CA VAL A 76 -4.73 1.66 -13.31
C VAL A 76 -5.90 0.89 -12.69
N ALA A 77 -6.03 0.90 -11.37
CA ALA A 77 -7.14 0.24 -10.68
C ALA A 77 -8.50 0.87 -11.04
N VAL A 78 -8.58 2.20 -11.13
CA VAL A 78 -9.80 2.90 -11.55
C VAL A 78 -10.17 2.54 -12.99
N LEU A 79 -9.20 2.53 -13.91
CA LEU A 79 -9.43 2.15 -15.31
C LEU A 79 -9.94 0.71 -15.43
N PHE A 80 -9.36 -0.22 -14.65
CA PHE A 80 -9.82 -1.60 -14.61
C PHE A 80 -11.26 -1.72 -14.12
N TRP A 81 -11.62 -0.98 -13.06
CA TRP A 81 -12.97 -0.96 -12.53
C TRP A 81 -13.99 -0.38 -13.52
N LEU A 82 -13.65 0.74 -14.19
CA LEU A 82 -14.47 1.34 -15.24
C LEU A 82 -14.68 0.36 -16.41
N TYR A 83 -13.63 -0.35 -16.82
CA TYR A 83 -13.71 -1.38 -17.85
C TYR A 83 -14.62 -2.54 -17.45
N GLU A 84 -14.59 -2.96 -16.18
CA GLU A 84 -15.47 -4.04 -15.69
C GLU A 84 -16.94 -3.60 -15.65
N ILE A 85 -17.24 -2.35 -15.29
CA ILE A 85 -18.60 -1.78 -15.36
C ILE A 85 -19.10 -1.74 -16.79
N ALA A 86 -18.28 -1.22 -17.72
CA ALA A 86 -18.65 -1.12 -19.13
C ALA A 86 -18.92 -2.51 -19.75
N ARG A 87 -18.20 -3.55 -19.31
CA ARG A 87 -18.45 -4.92 -19.74
C ARG A 87 -19.77 -5.48 -19.21
N LYS A 88 -20.14 -5.19 -17.95
CA LYS A 88 -21.40 -5.69 -17.35
C LYS A 88 -22.66 -4.99 -17.86
N ALA A 89 -22.52 -3.77 -18.41
CA ALA A 89 -23.63 -3.01 -18.97
C ALA A 89 -24.06 -3.46 -20.39
N LYS A 90 -23.33 -4.43 -20.97
CA LYS A 90 -23.54 -4.97 -22.31
C LYS A 90 -23.99 -6.43 -22.23
#